data_AF-A0A7V6H1S2-F1
#
_entry.id   AF-A0A7V6H1S2-F1
#
_cell.length_a   1.000
_cell.length_b   1.000
_cell.length_c   1.000
_cell.angle_alpha   90.00
_cell.angle_beta   90.00
_cell.angle_gamma   90.00
#
_symmetry.space_group_name_H-M   'P 1'
#
loop_
_entity.id
_entity.type
_entity.pdbx_description
1 polymer ?
#
loop_
_entity_poly.entity_id
_entity_poly.type
_entity_poly.pdbx_seq_one_letter_code
_entity_poly.pdbx_strand_id
1 'polypeptide(L)'
;MQLFGLLTKQDGGVESNETEYVRNFLKQQLNTEAVEEYFALFLNHSLSDEKEEGEEAGKVRLTSMKDSVRILGICKKINKQLNREQKVVVLIRMFELISTDMKLTEQRMAIINTVAQVFKLPKNEISAIETFVLYSNEREKLNTGDFMIIDNLEGSHGESKHISKSGLEGSIIILSVKSAELYFMRYTGEQEIFLNGMPVDHR
;
A
#
# COMPACT_ATOMS: atom_id res chain seq x y z
N MET A 1 12.57 -0.67 -0.72
CA MET A 1 12.86 -2.06 -0.31
C MET A 1 12.97 -2.25 1.20
N GLN A 2 13.78 -1.45 1.92
CA GLN A 2 13.92 -1.63 3.39
C GLN A 2 12.60 -1.60 4.18
N LEU A 3 11.71 -0.63 3.90
CA LEU A 3 10.40 -0.55 4.56
C LEU A 3 9.53 -1.76 4.26
N PHE A 4 9.57 -2.29 3.03
CA PHE A 4 8.83 -3.50 2.67
C PHE A 4 9.37 -4.69 3.44
N GLY A 5 10.69 -4.87 3.50
CA GLY A 5 11.28 -5.99 4.23
C GLY A 5 10.98 -5.94 5.73
N LEU A 6 11.06 -4.75 6.35
CA LEU A 6 10.68 -4.58 7.76
C LEU A 6 9.22 -4.91 8.04
N LEU A 7 8.33 -4.58 7.09
CA LEU A 7 6.91 -4.85 7.17
C LEU A 7 6.62 -6.35 7.07
N THR A 8 7.20 -7.02 6.07
CA THR A 8 7.02 -8.48 5.87
C THR A 8 7.77 -9.32 6.89
N LYS A 9 8.80 -8.78 7.55
CA LYS A 9 9.50 -9.48 8.66
C LYS A 9 8.59 -9.73 9.86
N GLN A 10 7.54 -8.93 10.04
CA GLN A 10 6.59 -9.14 11.14
C GLN A 10 5.74 -10.39 10.90
N ASP A 11 5.17 -10.94 11.98
CA ASP A 11 4.20 -12.04 11.93
C ASP A 11 4.73 -13.39 11.37
N GLY A 12 6.04 -13.62 11.44
CA GLY A 12 6.65 -14.91 11.06
C GLY A 12 7.46 -14.88 9.77
N GLY A 13 7.66 -13.71 9.17
CA GLY A 13 8.49 -13.52 7.98
C GLY A 13 7.67 -13.38 6.70
N VAL A 14 8.39 -13.23 5.59
CA VAL A 14 7.79 -12.92 4.28
C VAL A 14 7.10 -14.13 3.65
N GLU A 15 5.92 -13.90 3.08
CA GLU A 15 5.10 -14.93 2.43
C GLU A 15 5.20 -14.90 0.90
N SER A 16 4.78 -15.98 0.25
CA SER A 16 4.89 -16.13 -1.21
C SER A 16 4.17 -15.00 -1.96
N ASN A 17 2.96 -14.65 -1.56
CA ASN A 17 2.16 -13.61 -2.23
C ASN A 17 2.80 -12.22 -2.06
N GLU A 18 3.37 -11.93 -0.89
CA GLU A 18 4.14 -10.70 -0.66
C GLU A 18 5.40 -10.64 -1.54
N THR A 19 6.13 -11.76 -1.65
CA THR A 19 7.31 -11.81 -2.54
C THR A 19 6.93 -11.60 -4.00
N GLU A 20 5.81 -12.18 -4.45
CA GLU A 20 5.30 -12.02 -5.80
C GLU A 20 4.90 -10.56 -6.06
N TYR A 21 4.17 -9.95 -5.13
CA TYR A 21 3.80 -8.54 -5.20
C TYR A 21 5.03 -7.64 -5.34
N VAL A 22 6.05 -7.80 -4.49
CA VAL A 22 7.26 -6.96 -4.55
C VAL A 22 8.00 -7.17 -5.87
N ARG A 23 8.11 -8.42 -6.35
CA ARG A 23 8.76 -8.73 -7.63
C ARG A 23 8.02 -8.10 -8.80
N ASN A 24 6.69 -8.18 -8.83
CA ASN A 24 5.85 -7.57 -9.88
C ASN A 24 5.94 -6.04 -9.86
N PHE A 25 5.87 -5.44 -8.67
CA PHE A 25 6.09 -4.01 -8.47
C PHE A 25 7.43 -3.54 -9.05
N LEU A 26 8.52 -4.26 -8.77
CA LEU A 26 9.85 -3.91 -9.29
C LEU A 26 9.92 -4.04 -10.82
N LYS A 27 9.37 -5.12 -11.39
CA LYS A 27 9.36 -5.37 -12.85
C LYS A 27 8.64 -4.29 -13.65
N GLN A 28 7.62 -3.67 -13.07
CA GLN A 28 6.89 -2.57 -13.71
C GLN A 28 7.70 -1.28 -13.80
N GLN A 29 8.78 -1.14 -13.01
CA GLN A 29 9.50 0.12 -12.84
C GLN A 29 10.96 0.05 -13.28
N LEU A 30 11.54 -1.16 -13.34
CA LEU A 30 12.97 -1.38 -13.48
C LEU A 30 13.28 -2.44 -14.54
N ASN A 31 14.53 -2.44 -15.03
CA ASN A 31 15.04 -3.51 -15.88
C ASN A 31 15.34 -4.79 -15.07
N THR A 32 15.54 -5.91 -15.75
CA THR A 32 15.73 -7.24 -15.14
C THR A 32 16.90 -7.27 -14.14
N GLU A 33 18.02 -6.63 -14.45
CA GLU A 33 19.21 -6.61 -13.58
C GLU A 33 18.93 -5.88 -12.26
N ALA A 34 18.33 -4.69 -12.34
CA ALA A 34 17.96 -3.92 -11.16
C ALA A 34 16.84 -4.60 -10.35
N VAL A 35 15.89 -5.29 -11.01
CA VAL A 35 14.87 -6.09 -10.31
C VAL A 35 15.52 -7.09 -9.37
N GLU A 36 16.49 -7.87 -9.84
CA GLU A 36 17.14 -8.88 -9.01
C GLU A 36 17.96 -8.25 -7.87
N GLU A 37 18.66 -7.14 -8.11
CA GLU A 37 19.39 -6.40 -7.07
C GLU A 37 18.46 -5.87 -5.97
N TYR A 38 17.40 -5.15 -6.34
CA TYR A 38 16.46 -4.57 -5.39
C TYR A 38 15.61 -5.64 -4.69
N PHE A 39 15.27 -6.73 -5.37
CA PHE A 39 14.57 -7.85 -4.77
C PHE A 39 15.43 -8.57 -3.72
N ALA A 40 16.73 -8.76 -3.99
CA ALA A 40 17.67 -9.29 -2.99
C ALA A 40 17.78 -8.37 -1.76
N LEU A 41 17.81 -7.04 -1.97
CA LEU A 41 17.76 -6.08 -0.87
C LEU A 41 16.48 -6.21 -0.04
N PHE A 42 15.32 -6.43 -0.68
CA PHE A 42 14.07 -6.67 0.02
C PHE A 42 14.17 -7.92 0.90
N LEU A 43 14.54 -9.07 0.33
CA LEU A 43 14.68 -10.33 1.07
C LEU A 43 15.62 -10.20 2.27
N ASN A 44 16.78 -9.57 2.08
CA ASN A 44 17.74 -9.35 3.18
C ASN A 44 17.17 -8.58 4.37
N HIS A 45 16.17 -7.71 4.14
CA HIS A 45 15.50 -6.98 5.23
C HIS A 45 14.25 -7.73 5.76
N SER A 46 13.70 -8.66 4.98
CA SER A 46 12.58 -9.54 5.36
C SER A 46 13.00 -10.71 6.24
N LEU A 47 14.26 -11.15 6.15
CA LEU A 47 14.76 -12.23 6.97
C LEU A 47 14.68 -11.86 8.46
N SER A 48 13.99 -12.70 9.21
CA SER A 48 14.09 -12.76 10.67
C SER A 48 15.56 -12.94 11.05
N ASP A 49 16.01 -12.29 12.13
CA ASP A 49 17.32 -12.61 12.70
C ASP A 49 17.21 -14.02 13.29
N GLU A 50 17.33 -15.05 12.46
CA GLU A 50 17.34 -16.46 12.87
C GLU A 50 18.69 -16.80 13.50
N LYS A 51 18.97 -16.20 14.67
CA LYS A 51 20.01 -16.63 15.63
C LYS A 51 19.67 -16.22 17.07
N GLU A 52 18.43 -16.37 17.49
CA GLU A 52 18.14 -16.63 18.91
C GLU A 52 17.51 -18.02 18.97
N GLU A 53 18.38 -19.00 19.21
CA GLU A 53 18.01 -20.39 19.49
C GLU A 53 17.07 -20.42 20.70
N GLY A 54 15.84 -20.88 20.52
CA GLY A 54 15.04 -21.36 21.66
C GLY A 54 13.56 -21.02 21.74
N GLU A 55 12.94 -20.33 20.77
CA GLU A 55 11.51 -19.95 20.92
C GLU A 55 10.57 -20.64 19.94
N GLU A 56 9.49 -21.19 20.51
CA GLU A 56 8.45 -22.01 19.89
C GLU A 56 7.87 -21.39 18.61
N ALA A 57 7.83 -22.19 17.54
CA ALA A 57 7.08 -21.88 16.33
C ALA A 57 5.59 -21.69 16.65
N GLY A 58 5.06 -20.48 16.44
CA GLY A 58 3.62 -20.21 16.53
C GLY A 58 3.19 -19.04 17.44
N LYS A 59 4.09 -18.37 18.15
CA LYS A 59 3.75 -17.15 18.90
C LYS A 59 3.97 -15.90 18.03
N VAL A 60 2.93 -15.06 17.95
CA VAL A 60 3.02 -13.70 17.39
C VAL A 60 4.10 -12.93 18.16
N ARG A 61 5.26 -12.72 17.55
CA ARG A 61 6.36 -11.97 18.14
C ARG A 61 5.97 -10.51 18.23
N LEU A 62 5.83 -9.95 19.43
CA LEU A 62 5.71 -8.51 19.61
C LEU A 62 6.95 -7.82 19.05
N THR A 63 6.77 -6.73 18.30
CA THR A 63 7.89 -5.94 17.78
C THR A 63 8.76 -5.47 18.94
N SER A 64 10.04 -5.88 18.96
CA SER A 64 10.93 -5.52 20.06
C SER A 64 11.16 -4.00 20.10
N MET A 65 11.52 -3.48 21.28
CA MET A 65 11.89 -2.06 21.40
C MET A 65 13.06 -1.70 20.48
N LYS A 66 14.02 -2.64 20.32
CA LYS A 66 15.17 -2.49 19.41
C LYS A 66 14.73 -2.37 17.95
N ASP A 67 13.76 -3.18 17.52
CA ASP A 67 13.22 -3.12 16.17
C ASP A 67 12.45 -1.83 15.93
N SER A 68 11.65 -1.39 16.91
CA SER A 68 10.93 -0.11 16.84
C SER A 68 11.87 1.08 16.65
N VAL A 69 12.99 1.11 17.39
CA VAL A 69 14.03 2.15 17.23
C VAL A 69 14.71 2.06 15.86
N ARG A 70 15.00 0.85 15.38
CA ARG A 70 15.60 0.62 14.06
C ARG A 70 14.69 1.09 12.93
N ILE A 71 13.40 0.74 12.98
CA ILE A 71 12.37 1.17 12.03
C ILE A 71 12.31 2.69 11.99
N LEU A 72 12.19 3.35 13.15
CA LEU A 72 12.15 4.80 13.24
C LEU A 72 13.40 5.46 12.62
N GLY A 73 14.59 4.89 12.86
CA GLY A 73 15.84 5.35 12.26
C GLY A 73 15.85 5.26 10.73
N ILE A 74 15.36 4.14 10.18
CA ILE A 74 15.24 3.94 8.72
C ILE A 74 14.22 4.91 8.12
N CYS A 75 13.03 5.04 8.73
CA CYS A 75 12.00 5.99 8.29
C CYS A 75 12.55 7.42 8.24
N LYS A 76 13.31 7.85 9.26
CA LYS A 76 13.92 9.19 9.28
C LYS A 76 14.94 9.41 8.17
N LYS A 77 15.72 8.38 7.80
CA LYS A 77 16.67 8.46 6.68
C LYS A 77 15.94 8.60 5.34
N ILE A 78 14.97 7.71 5.09
CA ILE A 78 14.16 7.71 3.86
C ILE A 78 13.40 9.04 3.71
N ASN A 79 12.81 9.55 4.79
CA ASN A 79 12.05 10.81 4.78
C ASN A 79 12.86 12.01 4.27
N LYS A 80 14.18 12.02 4.45
CA LYS A 80 15.08 13.09 3.98
C LYS A 80 15.39 13.00 2.48
N GLN A 81 15.18 11.84 1.86
CA GLN A 81 15.50 11.58 0.46
C GLN A 81 14.28 11.68 -0.46
N LEU A 82 13.08 11.60 0.11
CA LEU A 82 11.83 11.61 -0.65
C LEU A 82 11.17 12.99 -0.66
N ASN A 83 10.64 13.38 -1.81
CA ASN A 83 9.69 14.48 -1.92
C ASN A 83 8.29 14.05 -1.42
N ARG A 84 7.28 14.92 -1.54
CA ARG A 84 5.95 14.68 -0.98
C ARG A 84 5.21 13.59 -1.77
N GLU A 85 5.31 13.66 -3.09
CA GLU A 85 4.71 12.74 -4.06
C GLU A 85 5.22 11.32 -3.81
N GLN A 86 6.54 11.15 -3.68
CA GLN A 86 7.16 9.85 -3.39
C GLN A 86 6.75 9.30 -2.02
N LYS A 87 6.56 10.14 -0.99
CA LYS A 87 6.09 9.69 0.33
C LYS A 87 4.68 9.12 0.28
N VAL A 88 3.80 9.78 -0.48
CA VAL A 88 2.42 9.31 -0.71
C VAL A 88 2.44 7.98 -1.44
N VAL A 89 3.22 7.88 -2.52
CA VAL A 89 3.38 6.62 -3.28
C VAL A 89 3.89 5.51 -2.37
N VAL A 90 4.91 5.75 -1.54
CA VAL A 90 5.42 4.75 -0.59
C VAL A 90 4.33 4.28 0.37
N LEU A 91 3.52 5.19 0.91
CA LEU A 91 2.44 4.82 1.83
C LEU A 91 1.40 3.92 1.15
N ILE A 92 0.97 4.26 -0.07
CA ILE A 92 0.04 3.43 -0.86
C ILE A 92 0.61 2.04 -1.09
N ARG A 93 1.87 1.95 -1.56
CA ARG A 93 2.50 0.66 -1.84
C ARG A 93 2.69 -0.21 -0.58
N MET A 94 2.82 0.41 0.60
CA MET A 94 2.87 -0.32 1.87
C MET A 94 1.52 -0.92 2.27
N PHE A 95 0.42 -0.18 2.05
CA PHE A 95 -0.92 -0.74 2.25
C PHE A 95 -1.23 -1.86 1.26
N GLU A 96 -0.86 -1.68 -0.01
CA GLU A 96 -1.06 -2.70 -1.04
C GLU A 96 -0.30 -3.98 -0.70
N LEU A 97 0.94 -3.86 -0.21
CA LEU A 97 1.75 -5.00 0.22
C LEU A 97 1.08 -5.80 1.34
N ILE A 98 0.44 -5.17 2.33
CA ILE A 98 -0.23 -5.92 3.42
C ILE A 98 -1.62 -6.43 3.04
N SER A 99 -2.20 -5.88 1.96
CA SER A 99 -3.49 -6.32 1.44
C SER A 99 -3.42 -7.61 0.64
N THR A 100 -2.23 -8.04 0.18
CA THR A 100 -2.06 -9.25 -0.64
C THR A 100 -2.65 -10.50 0.01
N ASP A 101 -2.53 -10.59 1.34
CA ASP A 101 -3.02 -11.73 2.13
C ASP A 101 -4.11 -11.33 3.14
N MET A 102 -4.61 -10.10 3.05
CA MET A 102 -5.53 -9.49 4.02
C MET A 102 -5.04 -9.59 5.48
N LYS A 103 -3.71 -9.68 5.68
CA LYS A 103 -3.06 -9.76 7.00
C LYS A 103 -2.84 -8.38 7.58
N LEU A 104 -3.95 -7.76 8.01
CA LEU A 104 -3.99 -6.44 8.63
C LEU A 104 -3.69 -6.53 10.14
N THR A 105 -2.53 -7.09 10.50
CA THR A 105 -2.15 -7.23 11.92
C THR A 105 -1.88 -5.87 12.56
N GLU A 106 -2.12 -5.76 13.86
CA GLU A 106 -1.88 -4.52 14.62
C GLU A 106 -0.42 -4.04 14.48
N GLN A 107 0.54 -4.98 14.39
CA GLN A 107 1.95 -4.67 14.25
C GLN A 107 2.27 -4.04 12.90
N ARG A 108 1.78 -4.64 11.80
CA ARG A 108 1.97 -4.11 10.44
C ARG A 108 1.33 -2.73 10.31
N MET A 109 0.13 -2.55 10.86
CA MET A 109 -0.54 -1.25 10.90
C MET A 109 0.24 -0.24 11.74
N ALA A 110 0.82 -0.63 12.89
CA ALA A 110 1.66 0.25 13.70
C ALA A 110 2.92 0.73 12.95
N ILE A 111 3.53 -0.13 12.14
CA ILE A 111 4.68 0.24 11.29
C ILE A 111 4.24 1.24 10.23
N ILE A 112 3.15 0.98 9.49
CA ILE A 112 2.63 1.89 8.47
C ILE A 112 2.29 3.26 9.08
N ASN A 113 1.61 3.27 10.24
CA ASN A 113 1.30 4.49 10.97
C ASN A 113 2.56 5.26 11.40
N THR A 114 3.60 4.56 11.85
CA THR A 114 4.89 5.18 12.18
C THR A 114 5.54 5.82 10.95
N VAL A 115 5.52 5.14 9.80
CA VAL A 115 6.03 5.69 8.53
C VAL A 115 5.27 6.96 8.16
N ALA A 116 3.93 6.90 8.17
CA ALA A 116 3.08 8.03 7.80
C ALA A 116 3.30 9.26 8.70
N GLN A 117 3.46 9.04 10.01
CA GLN A 117 3.80 10.09 10.98
C GLN A 117 5.17 10.70 10.73
N VAL A 118 6.20 9.88 10.48
CA VAL A 118 7.56 10.37 10.19
C VAL A 118 7.60 11.16 8.88
N PHE A 119 6.82 10.74 7.88
CA PHE A 119 6.64 11.44 6.61
C PHE A 119 5.83 12.73 6.74
N LYS A 120 5.17 12.93 7.89
CA LYS A 120 4.31 14.09 8.20
C LYS A 120 3.18 14.23 7.19
N LEU A 121 2.56 13.11 6.81
CA LEU A 121 1.38 13.11 5.95
C LEU A 121 0.14 13.56 6.77
N PRO A 122 -0.78 14.34 6.18
CA PRO A 122 -2.02 14.73 6.83
C PRO A 122 -2.86 13.51 7.23
N LYS A 123 -3.46 13.52 8.43
CA LYS A 123 -4.24 12.38 8.95
C LYS A 123 -5.40 11.99 8.03
N ASN A 124 -6.10 12.98 7.47
CA ASN A 124 -7.19 12.73 6.52
C ASN A 124 -6.70 12.02 5.25
N GLU A 125 -5.51 12.39 4.75
CA GLU A 125 -4.93 11.72 3.58
C GLU A 125 -4.45 10.30 3.89
N ILE A 126 -3.92 10.07 5.09
CA ILE A 126 -3.56 8.72 5.56
C ILE A 126 -4.81 7.83 5.57
N SER A 127 -5.91 8.30 6.18
CA SER A 127 -7.17 7.56 6.25
C SER A 127 -7.82 7.37 4.87
N ALA A 128 -7.73 8.36 3.98
CA ALA A 128 -8.23 8.24 2.61
C ALA A 128 -7.42 7.22 1.80
N ILE A 129 -6.09 7.21 1.95
CA ILE A 129 -5.21 6.21 1.32
C ILE A 129 -5.51 4.80 1.85
N GLU A 130 -5.61 4.64 3.17
CA GLU A 130 -5.96 3.35 3.78
C GLU A 130 -7.30 2.85 3.23
N THR A 131 -8.31 3.72 3.19
CA THR A 131 -9.65 3.39 2.69
C THR A 131 -9.63 3.02 1.21
N PHE A 132 -8.91 3.80 0.40
CA PHE A 132 -8.73 3.54 -1.02
C PHE A 132 -8.11 2.17 -1.29
N VAL A 133 -7.11 1.79 -0.49
CA VAL A 133 -6.36 0.55 -0.71
C VAL A 133 -7.09 -0.67 -0.15
N LEU A 134 -7.62 -0.59 1.08
CA LEU A 134 -8.15 -1.73 1.81
C LEU A 134 -9.66 -1.91 1.70
N TYR A 135 -10.39 -0.83 1.45
CA TYR A 135 -11.85 -0.80 1.57
C TYR A 135 -12.53 -0.21 0.32
N SER A 136 -11.89 -0.33 -0.85
CA SER A 136 -12.42 0.20 -2.12
C SER A 136 -13.78 -0.40 -2.52
N ASN A 137 -14.12 -1.59 -2.01
CA ASN A 137 -15.39 -2.24 -2.28
C ASN A 137 -16.51 -1.81 -1.29
N GLU A 138 -16.15 -1.09 -0.22
CA GLU A 138 -17.08 -0.59 0.80
C GLU A 138 -17.47 0.86 0.47
N ARG A 139 -18.48 1.02 -0.39
CA ARG A 139 -18.88 2.31 -0.96
C ARG A 139 -19.15 3.39 0.10
N GLU A 140 -19.74 3.02 1.22
CA GLU A 140 -20.06 3.91 2.34
C GLU A 140 -18.82 4.56 2.94
N LYS A 141 -17.66 3.91 2.89
CA LYS A 141 -16.38 4.45 3.37
C LYS A 141 -15.76 5.45 2.38
N LEU A 142 -16.17 5.41 1.11
CA LEU A 142 -15.70 6.30 0.05
C LEU A 142 -16.48 7.62 -0.02
N ASN A 143 -17.36 7.89 0.95
CA ASN A 143 -18.24 9.05 0.95
C ASN A 143 -17.55 10.32 1.48
N THR A 144 -16.48 10.78 0.83
CA THR A 144 -15.78 12.03 1.16
C THR A 144 -15.38 12.79 -0.10
N GLY A 145 -15.14 14.11 0.05
CA GLY A 145 -14.71 14.97 -1.06
C GLY A 145 -13.31 14.68 -1.64
N ASP A 146 -12.59 13.68 -1.11
CA ASP A 146 -11.31 13.21 -1.64
C ASP A 146 -11.49 12.10 -2.69
N PHE A 147 -12.70 11.53 -2.82
CA PHE A 147 -13.01 10.46 -3.76
C PHE A 147 -13.88 10.92 -4.94
N MET A 148 -13.67 10.27 -6.08
CA MET A 148 -14.61 10.23 -7.19
C MET A 148 -14.90 8.79 -7.57
N ILE A 149 -16.17 8.46 -7.73
CA ILE A 149 -16.64 7.13 -8.10
C ILE A 149 -17.29 7.21 -9.49
N ILE A 150 -16.90 6.33 -10.40
CA ILE A 150 -17.52 6.17 -11.71
C ILE A 150 -18.06 4.74 -11.77
N ASP A 151 -19.36 4.58 -11.90
CA ASP A 151 -20.03 3.27 -11.96
C ASP A 151 -21.37 3.35 -12.69
N ASN A 152 -22.08 2.24 -12.80
CA ASN A 152 -23.37 2.16 -13.47
C ASN A 152 -24.58 2.51 -12.59
N LEU A 153 -24.37 2.93 -11.33
CA LEU A 153 -25.47 3.24 -10.42
C LEU A 153 -25.98 4.67 -10.66
N GLU A 154 -27.26 4.88 -10.37
CA GLU A 154 -27.90 6.20 -10.38
C GLU A 154 -28.06 6.71 -8.94
N GLY A 155 -27.78 8.00 -8.67
CA GLY A 155 -28.04 8.60 -7.35
C GLY A 155 -27.15 9.80 -6.98
N SER A 156 -27.43 10.39 -5.81
CA SER A 156 -26.57 11.38 -5.15
C SER A 156 -25.62 10.65 -4.20
N HIS A 157 -24.32 10.88 -4.33
CA HIS A 157 -23.27 10.08 -3.69
C HIS A 157 -22.65 10.76 -2.46
N GLY A 158 -23.51 11.40 -1.68
CA GLY A 158 -23.14 12.11 -0.47
C GLY A 158 -22.12 13.21 -0.76
N GLU A 159 -20.95 13.15 -0.12
CA GLU A 159 -19.85 14.09 -0.30
C GLU A 159 -18.86 13.69 -1.41
N SER A 160 -18.89 12.44 -1.85
CA SER A 160 -18.04 11.98 -2.95
C SER A 160 -18.51 12.49 -4.30
N LYS A 161 -17.57 12.75 -5.20
CA LYS A 161 -17.91 13.05 -6.59
C LYS A 161 -18.37 11.77 -7.27
N HIS A 162 -19.33 11.87 -8.18
CA HIS A 162 -19.80 10.71 -8.93
C HIS A 162 -20.10 11.00 -10.38
N ILE A 163 -19.81 10.02 -11.22
CA ILE A 163 -20.17 9.99 -12.64
C ILE A 163 -20.89 8.67 -12.90
N SER A 164 -22.16 8.72 -13.26
CA SER A 164 -22.89 7.54 -13.71
C SER A 164 -22.54 7.21 -15.16
N LYS A 165 -22.11 5.97 -15.40
CA LYS A 165 -21.78 5.42 -16.72
C LYS A 165 -22.46 4.08 -16.92
N SER A 166 -23.56 4.10 -17.66
CA SER A 166 -24.26 2.88 -18.09
C SER A 166 -23.31 1.94 -18.84
N GLY A 167 -23.39 0.65 -18.52
CA GLY A 167 -22.59 -0.42 -19.13
C GLY A 167 -21.21 -0.62 -18.53
N LEU A 168 -20.79 0.16 -17.51
CA LEU A 168 -19.58 -0.11 -16.74
C LEU A 168 -19.83 -1.24 -15.75
N GLU A 169 -19.05 -2.31 -15.83
CA GLU A 169 -18.97 -3.35 -14.81
C GLU A 169 -18.10 -2.87 -13.64
N GLY A 170 -18.54 -3.09 -12.40
CA GLY A 170 -17.81 -2.62 -11.21
C GLY A 170 -17.75 -1.08 -11.12
N SER A 171 -16.67 -0.58 -10.52
CA SER A 171 -16.46 0.85 -10.28
C SER A 171 -15.03 1.26 -10.63
N ILE A 172 -14.87 2.45 -11.20
CA ILE A 172 -13.59 3.17 -11.23
C ILE A 172 -13.61 4.13 -10.06
N ILE A 173 -12.64 3.98 -9.15
CA ILE A 173 -12.49 4.79 -7.96
C ILE A 173 -11.25 5.64 -8.13
N ILE A 174 -11.39 6.95 -7.95
CA ILE A 174 -10.28 7.90 -8.01
C ILE A 174 -10.12 8.55 -6.63
N LEU A 175 -8.94 8.40 -6.04
CA LEU A 175 -8.52 9.12 -4.84
C LEU A 175 -7.70 10.36 -5.26
N SER A 176 -8.04 11.51 -4.71
CA SER A 176 -7.27 12.76 -4.83
C SER A 176 -6.44 13.00 -3.57
N VAL A 177 -5.12 12.96 -3.66
CA VAL A 177 -4.21 13.32 -2.56
C VAL A 177 -3.71 14.74 -2.78
N LYS A 178 -4.45 15.71 -2.25
CA LYS A 178 -4.27 17.15 -2.51
C LYS A 178 -2.88 17.66 -2.16
N SER A 179 -2.30 17.20 -1.04
CA SER A 179 -0.98 17.69 -0.61
C SER A 179 0.17 17.29 -1.53
N ALA A 180 -0.05 16.31 -2.41
CA ALA A 180 0.92 15.83 -3.39
C ALA A 180 0.49 16.11 -4.85
N GLU A 181 -0.68 16.71 -5.06
CA GLU A 181 -1.26 16.91 -6.41
C GLU A 181 -1.35 15.60 -7.22
N LEU A 182 -1.58 14.47 -6.54
CA LEU A 182 -1.67 13.14 -7.15
C LEU A 182 -3.11 12.63 -7.18
N TYR A 183 -3.42 11.90 -8.25
CA TYR A 183 -4.62 11.08 -8.37
C TYR A 183 -4.22 9.60 -8.47
N PHE A 184 -4.93 8.76 -7.72
CA PHE A 184 -4.80 7.31 -7.79
C PHE A 184 -6.10 6.72 -8.30
N MET A 185 -6.01 5.79 -9.24
CA MET A 185 -7.16 5.15 -9.85
C MET A 185 -7.12 3.65 -9.55
N ARG A 186 -8.28 3.09 -9.20
CA ARG A 186 -8.51 1.65 -9.08
C ARG A 186 -9.76 1.29 -9.85
N TYR A 187 -9.72 0.16 -10.54
CA TYR A 187 -10.88 -0.44 -11.19
C TYR A 187 -11.25 -1.75 -10.50
N THR A 188 -12.53 -1.96 -10.22
CA THR A 188 -13.01 -3.13 -9.44
C THR A 188 -13.87 -4.09 -10.27
N GLY A 189 -13.96 -3.92 -11.58
CA GLY A 189 -14.65 -4.84 -12.47
C GLY A 189 -13.68 -5.65 -13.33
N GLU A 190 -14.24 -6.56 -14.13
CA GLU A 190 -13.47 -7.49 -14.96
C GLU A 190 -13.44 -7.08 -16.45
N GLN A 191 -14.12 -5.99 -16.82
CA GLN A 191 -14.19 -5.55 -18.20
C GLN A 191 -12.85 -4.94 -18.65
N GLU A 192 -12.50 -5.12 -19.92
CA GLU A 192 -11.32 -4.44 -20.47
C GLU A 192 -11.60 -2.94 -20.64
N ILE A 193 -10.88 -2.11 -19.87
CA ILE A 193 -10.92 -0.65 -20.00
C ILE A 193 -9.54 -0.10 -20.35
N PHE A 194 -9.54 1.06 -21.01
CA PHE A 194 -8.32 1.72 -21.46
C PHE A 194 -8.20 3.11 -20.84
N LEU A 195 -7.01 3.43 -20.34
CA LEU A 195 -6.62 4.77 -19.94
C LEU A 195 -5.55 5.26 -20.93
N ASN A 196 -5.88 6.29 -21.72
CA ASN A 196 -5.00 6.82 -22.77
C ASN A 196 -4.52 5.75 -23.76
N GLY A 197 -5.39 4.80 -24.11
CA GLY A 197 -5.09 3.70 -25.03
C GLY A 197 -4.27 2.55 -24.42
N MET A 198 -3.89 2.65 -23.14
CA MET A 198 -3.25 1.56 -22.40
C MET A 198 -4.30 0.77 -21.63
N PRO A 199 -4.29 -0.58 -21.68
CA PRO A 199 -5.21 -1.38 -20.88
C PRO A 199 -4.95 -1.13 -19.39
N VAL A 200 -6.03 -1.03 -18.61
CA VAL A 200 -5.96 -0.94 -17.15
C VAL A 200 -5.93 -2.36 -16.60
N ASP A 201 -4.92 -2.65 -15.79
CA ASP A 201 -4.81 -3.95 -15.10
C ASP A 201 -5.94 -4.08 -14.05
N HIS A 202 -6.59 -5.23 -14.06
CA HIS A 202 -7.66 -5.60 -13.13
C HIS A 202 -7.03 -6.49 -12.05
N ARG A 203 -6.42 -5.86 -11.03
CA ARG A 203 -5.82 -6.53 -9.87
C ARG A 203 -5.92 -5.69 -8.61
#